data_AF-A0A4D4N8E5-F1
#
_entry.id   AF-A0A4D4N8E5-F1
#
_cell.length_a   1.000
_cell.length_b   1.000
_cell.length_c   1.000
_cell.angle_alpha   90.00
_cell.angle_beta   90.00
_cell.angle_gamma   90.00
#
_symmetry.space_group_name_H-M   'P 1'
#
loop_
_entity.id
_entity.type
_entity.pdbx_description
1 polymer ?
#
loop_
_entity_poly.entity_id
_entity_poly.type
_entity_poly.pdbx_seq_one_letter_code
_entity_poly.pdbx_strand_id
1 'polypeptide(L)'
;MVTVLQERAEQRVLDCGPARKIRVAGRTLTVTPVFDTYWRFAAARQKVYEARLAGGAGPFTDDPILQRHRFTNCFRAADRVSQDLIGGVIYRGEQAWEEVFFRTLLFKIFNKTSTWRLLNGALGEVRWNAYDYRTYDRVLSQAFSAGQRLYSAAYIVPRRSSARSASTRTTCGCWR
;
A
#
# COMPACT_ATOMS: atom_id res chain seq x y z
N MET A 1 27.40 4.38 -2.25
CA MET A 1 27.75 5.62 -1.54
C MET A 1 27.35 6.76 -2.45
N VAL A 2 26.08 7.20 -2.35
CA VAL A 2 25.54 8.27 -3.21
C VAL A 2 25.76 9.56 -2.45
N THR A 3 26.80 10.28 -2.85
CA THR A 3 27.13 11.61 -2.35
C THR A 3 26.09 12.58 -2.90
N VAL A 4 25.12 12.98 -2.08
CA VAL A 4 24.22 14.09 -2.38
C VAL A 4 25.05 15.36 -2.23
N LEU A 5 25.65 15.82 -3.33
CA LEU A 5 26.17 17.18 -3.43
C LEU A 5 24.97 18.11 -3.47
N GLN A 6 24.54 18.53 -2.29
CA GLN A 6 23.63 19.65 -2.12
C GLN A 6 24.44 20.91 -2.39
N GLU A 7 24.50 21.31 -3.67
CA GLU A 7 24.94 22.66 -4.00
C GLU A 7 24.00 23.63 -3.29
N ARG A 8 24.58 24.41 -2.38
CA ARG A 8 23.95 25.54 -1.69
C ARG A 8 23.72 26.65 -2.71
N ALA A 9 22.76 26.48 -3.61
CA ALA A 9 22.14 27.61 -4.27
C ALA A 9 21.33 28.36 -3.22
N GLU A 10 21.75 29.60 -2.98
CA GLU A 10 21.14 30.63 -2.15
C GLU A 10 19.66 30.35 -1.84
N GLN A 11 19.36 30.11 -0.57
CA GLN A 11 18.01 30.18 -0.04
C GLN A 11 17.52 31.61 -0.25
N ARG A 12 16.91 31.89 -1.41
CA ARG A 12 15.86 32.90 -1.49
C ARG A 12 14.85 32.47 -0.45
N VAL A 13 14.82 33.19 0.66
CA VAL A 13 13.70 33.20 1.59
C VAL A 13 12.48 33.38 0.69
N LEU A 14 11.69 32.32 0.52
CA LEU A 14 10.36 32.45 -0.06
C LEU A 14 9.69 33.51 0.79
N ASP A 15 9.43 34.68 0.21
CA ASP A 15 8.80 35.78 0.91
C ASP A 15 7.43 35.27 1.36
N CYS A 16 7.37 34.90 2.63
CA CYS A 16 6.20 34.30 3.23
C CYS A 16 5.24 35.46 3.46
N GLY A 17 4.23 35.59 2.61
CA GLY A 17 3.10 36.47 2.88
C GLY A 17 2.60 36.32 4.32
N PRO A 18 1.84 37.31 4.84
CA PRO A 18 1.52 37.39 6.26
C PRO A 18 1.03 36.06 6.83
N ALA A 19 1.56 35.70 7.99
CA ALA A 19 1.34 34.41 8.65
C ALA A 19 -0.17 34.11 8.78
N ARG A 20 -0.68 33.32 7.83
CA ARG A 20 -2.11 33.01 7.73
C ARG A 20 -2.49 32.11 8.90
N LYS A 21 -3.45 32.55 9.72
CA LYS A 21 -4.02 31.71 10.78
C LYS A 21 -5.26 31.00 10.25
N ILE A 22 -5.36 29.70 10.51
CA ILE A 22 -6.55 28.89 10.20
C ILE A 22 -7.07 28.23 11.47
N ARG A 23 -8.38 27.98 11.54
CA ARG A 23 -9.00 27.26 12.65
C ARG A 23 -9.41 25.86 12.19
N VAL A 24 -8.87 24.82 12.81
CA VAL A 24 -9.16 23.41 12.50
C VAL A 24 -9.52 22.70 13.79
N ALA A 25 -10.69 22.06 13.83
CA ALA A 25 -11.20 21.34 15.01
C ALA A 25 -11.06 22.16 16.32
N GLY A 26 -11.42 23.45 16.25
CA GLY A 26 -11.34 24.38 17.39
C GLY A 26 -9.96 24.98 17.67
N ARG A 27 -8.88 24.47 17.08
CA ARG A 27 -7.49 24.95 17.29
C ARG A 27 -7.08 25.97 16.23
N THR A 28 -6.38 27.02 16.64
CA THR A 28 -5.81 28.02 15.73
C THR A 28 -4.37 27.62 15.37
N LEU A 29 -4.09 27.48 14.09
CA LEU A 29 -2.79 27.08 13.56
C LEU A 29 -2.22 28.19 12.68
N THR A 30 -0.92 28.47 12.81
CA THR A 30 -0.19 29.33 11.89
C THR A 30 0.27 28.48 10.69
N VAL A 31 -0.17 28.85 9.50
CA VAL A 31 0.13 28.14 8.27
C VAL A 31 1.56 28.46 7.83
N THR A 32 2.37 27.43 7.68
CA THR A 32 3.68 27.53 7.03
C THR A 32 3.54 27.34 5.52
N PRO A 33 4.49 27.82 4.69
CA PRO A 33 4.47 27.56 3.25
C PRO A 33 4.42 26.07 2.91
N VAL A 34 5.12 25.22 3.69
CA VAL A 34 5.11 23.76 3.51
C VAL A 34 3.73 23.18 3.81
N PHE A 35 3.07 23.63 4.87
CA PHE A 35 1.71 23.21 5.19
C PHE A 35 0.73 23.60 4.07
N ASP A 36 0.77 24.85 3.62
CA ASP A 36 -0.12 25.34 2.54
C ASP A 36 0.10 24.54 1.25
N THR A 37 1.36 24.34 0.88
CA THR A 37 1.75 23.59 -0.33
C THR A 37 1.27 22.13 -0.26
N TYR A 38 1.48 21.45 0.88
CA TYR A 38 1.03 20.08 1.06
C TYR A 38 -0.48 19.93 0.85
N TRP A 39 -1.29 20.79 1.48
CA TRP A 39 -2.74 20.71 1.39
C TRP A 39 -3.27 21.06 0.01
N ARG A 40 -2.69 22.07 -0.66
CA ARG A 40 -3.01 22.37 -2.07
C ARG A 40 -2.71 21.17 -2.97
N PHE A 41 -1.55 20.55 -2.79
CA PHE A 41 -1.16 19.38 -3.55
C PHE A 41 -2.06 18.18 -3.28
N ALA A 42 -2.45 17.93 -2.01
CA ALA A 42 -3.40 16.88 -1.65
C ALA A 42 -4.79 17.13 -2.26
N ALA A 43 -5.29 18.36 -2.23
CA ALA A 43 -6.56 18.73 -2.84
C ALA A 43 -6.52 18.57 -4.38
N ALA A 44 -5.43 19.00 -5.02
CA ALA A 44 -5.25 18.84 -6.47
C ALA A 44 -5.22 17.36 -6.89
N ARG A 45 -4.53 16.49 -6.14
CA ARG A 45 -4.57 15.02 -6.36
C ARG A 45 -5.97 14.44 -6.23
N GLN A 46 -6.72 14.87 -5.21
CA GLN A 46 -8.08 14.39 -5.01
C GLN A 46 -9.01 14.80 -6.17
N LYS A 47 -8.88 16.04 -6.67
CA LYS A 47 -9.60 16.50 -7.86
C LYS A 47 -9.31 15.66 -9.10
N VAL A 48 -8.04 15.29 -9.32
CA VAL A 48 -7.66 14.38 -10.42
C VAL A 48 -8.35 13.03 -10.27
N TYR A 49 -8.42 12.47 -9.06
CA TYR A 49 -9.12 11.22 -8.79
C TYR A 49 -10.63 11.33 -9.08
N GLU A 50 -11.28 12.39 -8.61
CA GLU A 50 -12.71 12.64 -8.85
C GLU A 50 -13.02 12.85 -10.34
N ALA A 51 -12.20 13.60 -11.06
CA ALA A 51 -12.34 13.80 -12.50
C ALA A 51 -12.22 12.49 -13.29
N ARG A 52 -11.36 11.56 -12.86
CA ARG A 52 -11.27 10.21 -13.44
C ARG A 52 -12.53 9.40 -13.19
N LEU A 53 -13.11 9.48 -11.98
CA LEU A 53 -14.36 8.79 -11.66
C LEU A 53 -15.54 9.32 -12.46
N ALA A 54 -15.56 10.62 -12.78
CA ALA A 54 -16.59 11.23 -13.60
C ALA A 54 -16.54 10.83 -15.09
N GLY A 55 -15.52 10.06 -15.51
CA GLY A 55 -15.42 9.51 -16.87
C GLY A 55 -14.93 10.50 -17.93
N GLY A 56 -14.35 11.63 -17.54
CA GLY A 56 -13.83 12.62 -18.50
C GLY A 56 -12.63 12.10 -19.30
N ALA A 57 -12.48 12.60 -20.54
CA ALA A 57 -11.25 12.43 -21.30
C ALA A 57 -10.16 13.37 -20.74
N GLY A 58 -8.93 12.87 -20.59
CA GLY A 58 -7.82 13.65 -20.03
C GLY A 58 -7.33 14.78 -20.95
N PRO A 59 -6.43 15.67 -20.45
CA PRO A 59 -5.76 15.63 -19.15
C PRO A 59 -6.63 16.11 -17.96
N PHE A 60 -6.45 15.49 -16.79
CA PHE A 60 -7.27 15.76 -15.59
C PHE A 60 -6.75 16.92 -14.71
N THR A 61 -5.62 17.51 -15.08
CA THR A 61 -4.96 18.63 -14.40
C THR A 61 -3.88 19.19 -15.30
N ASP A 62 -3.56 20.48 -15.17
CA ASP A 62 -2.45 21.13 -15.86
C ASP A 62 -1.12 21.06 -15.08
N ASP A 63 -1.13 20.48 -13.87
CA ASP A 63 0.08 20.34 -13.05
C ASP A 63 1.01 19.26 -13.64
N PRO A 64 2.23 19.62 -14.11
CA PRO A 64 3.14 18.68 -14.75
C PRO A 64 3.65 17.60 -13.78
N ILE A 65 3.70 17.87 -12.48
CA ILE A 65 4.10 16.90 -11.46
C ILE A 65 3.03 15.83 -11.34
N LEU A 66 1.75 16.22 -11.27
CA LEU A 66 0.62 15.31 -11.17
C LEU A 66 0.36 14.51 -12.46
N GLN A 67 0.74 15.05 -13.62
CA GLN A 67 0.71 14.32 -14.88
C GLN A 67 1.85 13.30 -14.99
N ARG A 68 3.07 13.67 -14.60
CA ARG A 68 4.28 12.86 -14.82
C ARG A 68 4.48 11.76 -13.78
N HIS A 69 4.08 11.99 -12.54
CA HIS A 69 4.38 11.10 -11.41
C HIS A 69 3.13 10.41 -10.87
N ARG A 70 3.33 9.20 -10.34
CA ARG A 70 2.27 8.44 -9.65
C ARG A 70 2.30 8.75 -8.17
N PHE A 71 1.16 9.18 -7.65
CA PHE A 71 0.95 9.41 -6.24
C PHE A 71 -0.09 8.44 -5.69
N THR A 72 -0.03 8.17 -4.40
CA THR A 72 -1.09 7.45 -3.69
C THR A 72 -2.36 8.29 -3.67
N ASN A 73 -3.52 7.63 -3.56
CA ASN A 73 -4.76 8.34 -3.37
C ASN A 73 -4.77 9.05 -2.00
N CYS A 74 -5.51 10.16 -1.89
CA CYS A 74 -5.67 10.86 -0.62
C CYS A 74 -6.42 10.01 0.41
N PHE A 75 -7.34 9.16 -0.05
CA PHE A 75 -8.04 8.17 0.77
C PHE A 75 -7.51 6.78 0.49
N ARG A 76 -6.97 6.11 1.51
CA ARG A 76 -6.46 4.73 1.38
C ARG A 76 -7.54 3.73 0.98
N ALA A 77 -8.79 4.00 1.31
CA ALA A 77 -9.92 3.20 0.87
C ALA A 77 -10.05 3.19 -0.66
N ALA A 78 -9.68 4.26 -1.37
CA ALA A 78 -9.78 4.37 -2.82
C ALA A 78 -8.71 3.57 -3.59
N ASP A 79 -7.69 3.06 -2.89
CA ASP A 79 -6.67 2.25 -3.55
C ASP A 79 -7.26 0.91 -4.01
N ARG A 80 -6.86 0.45 -5.20
CA ARG A 80 -7.37 -0.78 -5.81
C ARG A 80 -7.39 -1.98 -4.86
N VAL A 81 -6.29 -2.22 -4.14
CA VAL A 81 -6.19 -3.35 -3.20
C VAL A 81 -7.10 -3.16 -1.98
N SER A 82 -7.32 -1.92 -1.54
CA SER A 82 -8.27 -1.62 -0.46
C SER A 82 -9.71 -1.82 -0.92
N GLN A 83 -10.05 -1.42 -2.15
CA GLN A 83 -11.36 -1.69 -2.75
C GLN A 83 -11.61 -3.19 -2.87
N ASP A 84 -10.62 -3.96 -3.32
CA ASP A 84 -10.69 -5.43 -3.37
C ASP A 84 -10.90 -6.04 -1.97
N LEU A 85 -10.22 -5.52 -0.95
CA LEU A 85 -10.41 -5.96 0.45
C LEU A 85 -11.82 -5.62 0.95
N ILE A 86 -12.24 -4.37 0.83
CA ILE A 86 -13.53 -3.90 1.35
C ILE A 86 -14.69 -4.64 0.66
N GLY A 87 -14.75 -4.57 -0.67
CA GLY A 87 -15.87 -5.09 -1.45
C GLY A 87 -15.78 -6.58 -1.82
N GLY A 88 -14.56 -7.15 -1.85
CA GLY A 88 -14.32 -8.53 -2.25
C GLY A 88 -14.04 -9.51 -1.10
N VAL A 89 -13.82 -9.00 0.12
CA VAL A 89 -13.47 -9.82 1.29
C VAL A 89 -14.38 -9.48 2.49
N ILE A 90 -14.40 -8.22 2.92
CA ILE A 90 -15.12 -7.79 4.14
C ILE A 90 -16.62 -7.91 3.91
N TYR A 91 -17.15 -7.26 2.86
CA TYR A 91 -18.58 -7.23 2.57
C TYR A 91 -19.11 -8.48 1.83
N ARG A 92 -18.34 -9.57 1.80
CA ARG A 92 -18.70 -10.82 1.11
C ARG A 92 -18.78 -11.97 2.09
N GLY A 93 -19.66 -12.92 1.77
CA GLY A 93 -19.86 -14.13 2.57
C GLY A 93 -20.57 -13.87 3.89
N GLU A 94 -20.50 -14.83 4.79
CA GLU A 94 -21.09 -14.76 6.13
C GLU A 94 -20.54 -13.59 6.95
N GLN A 95 -21.42 -12.82 7.58
CA GLN A 95 -21.07 -11.57 8.27
C GLN A 95 -20.89 -11.72 9.79
N ALA A 96 -20.78 -12.96 10.29
CA ALA A 96 -20.35 -13.20 11.66
C ALA A 96 -18.97 -12.56 11.89
N TRP A 97 -18.75 -12.05 13.10
CA TRP A 97 -17.54 -11.30 13.45
C TRP A 97 -16.28 -12.11 13.16
N GLU A 98 -16.26 -13.38 13.56
CA GLU A 98 -15.15 -14.32 13.41
C GLU A 98 -14.82 -14.55 11.93
N GLU A 99 -15.85 -14.67 11.10
CA GLU A 99 -15.75 -14.88 9.66
C GLU A 99 -15.14 -13.68 8.95
N VAL A 100 -15.66 -12.47 9.22
CA VAL A 100 -15.13 -11.21 8.66
C VAL A 100 -13.71 -10.97 9.16
N PHE A 101 -13.45 -11.17 10.45
CA PHE A 101 -12.13 -11.02 11.04
C PHE A 101 -11.11 -11.97 10.41
N PHE A 102 -11.44 -13.25 10.30
CA PHE A 102 -10.57 -14.27 9.71
C PHE A 102 -10.22 -13.94 8.26
N ARG A 103 -11.23 -13.70 7.41
CA ARG A 103 -11.00 -13.36 5.99
C ARG A 103 -10.17 -12.09 5.84
N THR A 104 -10.42 -11.09 6.68
CA THR A 104 -9.66 -9.83 6.68
C THR A 104 -8.20 -10.07 7.03
N LEU A 105 -7.92 -10.81 8.10
CA LEU A 105 -6.55 -11.10 8.55
C LEU A 105 -5.81 -11.93 7.50
N LEU A 106 -6.45 -12.98 6.97
CA LEU A 106 -5.90 -13.83 5.93
C LEU A 106 -5.54 -13.02 4.67
N PHE A 107 -6.43 -12.14 4.21
CA PHE A 107 -6.12 -11.23 3.10
C PHE A 107 -4.94 -10.32 3.44
N LYS A 108 -4.88 -9.77 4.66
CA LYS A 108 -3.83 -8.84 5.08
C LYS A 108 -2.45 -9.45 5.19
N ILE A 109 -2.33 -10.76 5.43
CA ILE A 109 -1.04 -11.47 5.38
C ILE A 109 -0.42 -11.32 3.99
N PHE A 110 -1.18 -11.54 2.93
CA PHE A 110 -0.65 -11.48 1.56
C PHE A 110 -0.74 -10.08 0.94
N ASN A 111 -1.75 -9.31 1.36
CA ASN A 111 -2.14 -8.01 0.85
C ASN A 111 -2.17 -7.96 -0.69
N LYS A 112 -2.69 -9.04 -1.30
CA LYS A 112 -2.68 -9.25 -2.75
C LYS A 112 -3.95 -9.95 -3.22
N THR A 113 -4.68 -9.27 -4.11
CA THR A 113 -5.95 -9.75 -4.66
C THR A 113 -5.84 -11.08 -5.40
N SER A 114 -4.74 -11.33 -6.12
CA SER A 114 -4.58 -12.59 -6.85
C SER A 114 -4.47 -13.80 -5.92
N THR A 115 -3.81 -13.64 -4.77
CA THR A 115 -3.67 -14.70 -3.75
C THR A 115 -5.01 -15.00 -3.09
N TRP A 116 -5.80 -13.95 -2.81
CA TRP A 116 -7.17 -14.11 -2.33
C TRP A 116 -8.07 -14.88 -3.32
N ARG A 117 -7.98 -14.55 -4.61
CA ARG A 117 -8.73 -15.25 -5.67
C ARG A 117 -8.26 -16.69 -5.85
N LEU A 118 -6.96 -16.96 -5.74
CA LEU A 118 -6.42 -18.32 -5.75
C LEU A 118 -7.04 -19.18 -4.65
N LEU A 119 -7.06 -18.67 -3.41
CA LEU A 119 -7.63 -19.38 -2.27
C LEU A 119 -9.12 -19.63 -2.48
N ASN A 120 -9.91 -18.63 -2.90
CA ASN A 120 -11.34 -18.85 -3.16
C ASN A 120 -11.58 -19.81 -4.33
N GLY A 121 -10.74 -19.78 -5.36
CA GLY A 121 -10.86 -20.70 -6.50
C GLY A 121 -10.56 -22.16 -6.13
N ALA A 122 -9.60 -22.38 -5.23
CA ALA A 122 -9.19 -23.71 -4.82
C ALA A 122 -10.05 -24.29 -3.68
N LEU A 123 -10.53 -23.44 -2.77
CA LEU A 123 -11.21 -23.85 -1.54
C LEU A 123 -12.72 -23.59 -1.55
N GLY A 124 -13.23 -22.88 -2.57
CA GLY A 124 -14.57 -22.33 -2.55
C GLY A 124 -14.64 -21.10 -1.65
N GLU A 125 -15.73 -20.92 -0.90
CA GLU A 125 -15.83 -19.82 0.04
C GLU A 125 -14.88 -20.03 1.23
N VAL A 126 -13.98 -19.08 1.44
CA VAL A 126 -13.08 -19.07 2.60
C VAL A 126 -13.90 -18.81 3.88
N ARG A 127 -14.00 -19.82 4.74
CA ARG A 127 -14.72 -19.77 6.01
C ARG A 127 -13.81 -20.13 7.19
N TRP A 128 -14.07 -19.53 8.34
CA TRP A 128 -13.35 -19.81 9.58
C TRP A 128 -13.63 -21.24 10.07
N ASN A 129 -14.90 -21.67 10.07
CA ASN A 129 -15.28 -23.00 10.55
C ASN A 129 -14.72 -24.17 9.72
N ALA A 130 -14.35 -23.92 8.47
CA ALA A 130 -13.79 -24.89 7.53
C ALA A 130 -12.27 -24.74 7.36
N TYR A 131 -11.62 -23.90 8.18
CA TYR A 131 -10.19 -23.65 8.07
C TYR A 131 -9.37 -24.88 8.47
N ASP A 132 -8.50 -25.33 7.56
CA ASP A 132 -7.48 -26.35 7.82
C ASP A 132 -6.12 -25.88 7.28
N TYR A 133 -5.12 -25.81 8.16
CA TYR A 133 -3.78 -25.35 7.80
C TYR A 133 -3.18 -26.14 6.63
N ARG A 134 -3.29 -27.47 6.64
CA ARG A 134 -2.64 -28.34 5.63
C ARG A 134 -3.21 -28.11 4.25
N THR A 135 -4.51 -27.85 4.16
CA THR A 135 -5.19 -27.58 2.90
C THR A 135 -4.75 -26.24 2.31
N TYR A 136 -4.66 -25.19 3.14
CA TYR A 136 -4.20 -23.87 2.70
C TYR A 136 -2.72 -23.89 2.31
N ASP A 137 -1.87 -24.54 3.12
CA ASP A 137 -0.45 -24.70 2.84
C ASP A 137 -0.20 -25.40 1.51
N ARG A 138 -0.96 -26.45 1.19
CA ARG A 138 -0.86 -27.15 -0.09
C ARG A 138 -1.13 -26.22 -1.28
N VAL A 139 -2.23 -25.46 -1.25
CA VAL A 139 -2.61 -24.54 -2.33
C VAL A 139 -1.55 -23.45 -2.51
N LEU A 140 -1.11 -22.85 -1.40
CA LEU A 140 -0.13 -21.76 -1.43
C LEU A 140 1.26 -22.25 -1.86
N SER A 141 1.71 -23.39 -1.33
CA SER A 141 2.99 -24.01 -1.68
C SER A 141 3.03 -24.42 -3.15
N GLN A 142 1.95 -25.01 -3.69
CA GLN A 142 1.88 -25.34 -5.11
C GLN A 142 1.98 -24.10 -6.00
N ALA A 143 1.26 -23.03 -5.67
CA ALA A 143 1.33 -21.78 -6.41
C ALA A 143 2.73 -21.14 -6.32
N PHE A 144 3.35 -21.20 -5.14
CA PHE A 144 4.71 -20.71 -4.92
C PHE A 144 5.74 -21.50 -5.75
N SER A 145 5.66 -22.84 -5.74
CA SER A 145 6.52 -23.71 -6.55
C SER A 145 6.33 -23.51 -8.05
N ALA A 146 5.14 -23.12 -8.50
CA ALA A 146 4.86 -22.74 -9.88
C ALA A 146 5.37 -21.32 -10.24
N GLY A 147 6.13 -20.66 -9.35
CA GLY A 147 6.70 -19.33 -9.57
C GLY A 147 5.73 -18.17 -9.35
N GLN A 148 4.53 -18.41 -8.83
CA GLN A 148 3.60 -17.33 -8.53
C GLN A 148 4.04 -16.55 -7.29
N ARG A 149 4.07 -15.23 -7.41
CA ARG A 149 4.31 -14.35 -6.27
C ARG A 149 3.05 -14.25 -5.41
N LEU A 150 3.11 -14.71 -4.17
CA LEU A 150 1.97 -14.64 -3.24
C LEU A 150 1.81 -13.26 -2.57
N TYR A 151 2.87 -12.45 -2.57
CA TYR A 151 2.90 -11.12 -1.95
C TYR A 151 3.11 -10.01 -2.99
N SER A 152 2.76 -8.78 -2.63
CA SER A 152 3.15 -7.58 -3.40
C SER A 152 4.57 -7.13 -3.04
N ALA A 153 5.24 -6.40 -3.93
CA ALA A 153 6.60 -5.91 -3.71
C ALA A 153 6.72 -4.92 -2.53
N ALA A 154 5.60 -4.34 -2.09
CA ALA A 154 5.53 -3.41 -0.96
C ALA A 154 5.44 -4.13 0.40
N TYR A 155 5.28 -5.46 0.41
CA TYR A 155 5.18 -6.23 1.63
C TYR A 155 6.57 -6.70 2.08
N ILE A 156 7.21 -5.88 2.92
CA ILE A 156 8.49 -6.21 3.56
C ILE A 156 8.15 -6.74 4.95
N VAL A 157 8.05 -8.05 5.11
CA VAL A 157 8.12 -8.67 6.45
C VAL A 157 9.60 -8.77 6.79
N PRO A 158 10.08 -8.15 7.89
CA PRO A 158 11.44 -8.38 8.34
C PRO A 158 11.61 -9.90 8.51
N ARG A 159 12.53 -10.50 7.76
CA ARG A 159 12.95 -11.86 8.09
C ARG A 159 13.39 -11.82 9.54
N ARG A 160 12.80 -12.65 10.40
CA ARG A 160 13.45 -12.98 11.66
C ARG A 160 14.84 -13.47 11.27
N SER A 161 15.87 -12.71 11.63
CA SER A 161 17.23 -13.24 11.58
C SER A 161 17.21 -14.44 12.52
N SER A 162 17.13 -15.65 11.98
CA SER A 162 17.57 -16.82 12.70
C SER A 162 18.98 -16.46 13.17
N ALA A 163 19.16 -16.31 14.48
CA ALA A 163 20.48 -16.18 15.07
C ALA A 163 21.27 -17.38 14.56
N ARG A 164 22.12 -17.15 13.56
CA ARG A 164 23.13 -18.12 13.16
C ARG A 164 24.09 -18.15 14.33
N SER A 165 24.00 -19.19 15.15
CA SER A 165 25.15 -19.59 15.95
C SER A 165 26.32 -19.72 14.99
N ALA A 166 27.36 -18.94 15.27
CA ALA A 166 28.61 -18.98 14.55
C ALA A 166 29.31 -20.33 14.80
N SER A 167 30.19 -20.70 13.86
CA SER A 167 30.93 -21.97 13.72
C SER A 167 30.12 -23.03 12.96
N THR A 168 30.51 -23.47 11.76
CA THR A 168 31.87 -23.84 11.35
C THR A 168 32.12 -23.53 9.87
N ARG A 169 33.36 -23.11 9.59
CA ARG A 169 33.95 -22.83 8.29
C ARG A 169 34.10 -24.13 7.49
N THR A 170 33.43 -24.27 6.34
CA THR A 170 33.81 -25.27 5.32
C THR A 170 33.45 -24.76 3.92
N THR A 171 34.51 -24.32 3.23
CA THR A 171 34.83 -24.33 1.80
C THR A 171 33.72 -24.40 0.73
N CYS A 172 33.80 -23.40 -0.18
CA CYS A 172 33.60 -23.42 -1.64
C CYS A 172 32.77 -24.55 -2.28
N GLY A 173 31.77 -24.14 -3.07
CA GLY A 173 31.19 -24.92 -4.16
C GLY A 173 30.33 -24.03 -5.05
N CYS A 174 30.91 -23.58 -6.17
CA CYS A 174 30.22 -22.91 -7.27
C CYS A 174 29.01 -23.72 -7.75
N TRP A 175 27.84 -23.08 -7.87
CA TRP A 175 26.71 -23.57 -8.66
C TRP A 175 26.66 -22.78 -9.97
N ARG A 176 26.87 -23.50 -11.08
CA ARG A 176 26.47 -23.10 -12.44
C ARG A 176 24.96 -23.24 -12.59
#